data_AF-A0A3D6DJB5-F1
#
_entry.id   AF-A0A3D6DJB5-F1
#
_cell.length_a   1.000
_cell.length_b   1.000
_cell.length_c   1.000
_cell.angle_alpha   90.00
_cell.angle_beta   90.00
_cell.angle_gamma   90.00
#
_symmetry.space_group_name_H-M   'P 1'
#
loop_
_entity.id
_entity.type
_entity.pdbx_description
1 polymer ?
#
loop_
_entity_poly.entity_id
_entity_poly.type
_entity_poly.pdbx_seq_one_letter_code
_entity_poly.pdbx_strand_id
1 'polypeptide(L)'
;MKVLKFGGTSVANAESLSNVLKIVQKQKGPAAVIVSALGGITDLLMEMLSSAQSGKQEYRKGFLEIETRHMNIIKTFVPIGNQSAIISFLKKNLNDLEAQLDAIHLLEEATPKNFATISSYGEILSSRIIQEVFLYNDIDSVYQDSRNLIKTVFHDGRQVLDQESSENAITSFFNENKSTTVLLPGYIASNENGETTTLGRGGSDYSAAIIASAINAEVLEIWTDVSGMYTAHPKIVAQAKPIDKLSYYEAMELSHFGAKVIYPPTLQPIIEKNIPILIKNSFAPEDPGTIIDDTPIIENGEIVKGISHIDKVALINLEGSGMIGITGFSKRLFEALSAAKINVIMITQASSEHSICIGVREEDAMAAKKAIDEKFAFEISIKKVLPAQVEKDMVNIAVVGEKMKDHQGISGKVFSSLGANNINIRAIAQGASERNISIIIDKKNVSKAINTLHESFFEAQVKELNLFVTGVGNVGSKLLEQIDNQTDYLIENLRLKIRVIAISNSKKMVLGTDAMELSQWDTILEESETKANVDLFFEHAKKLNLRNSIFVDNTASEVIAKEYARYLNNNIGVVTCNKIAAADALNNYLNLKKISRKYGSPYLFETNVGAGLPIIDTLN
;
A
#
# COMPACT_ATOMS: atom_id res chain seq x y z
N MET A 1 -11.54 -20.69 18.67
CA MET A 1 -12.62 -19.67 18.58
C MET A 1 -12.09 -18.53 17.75
N LYS A 2 -12.90 -17.96 16.86
CA LYS A 2 -12.52 -16.80 16.05
C LYS A 2 -12.98 -15.50 16.69
N VAL A 3 -12.29 -14.40 16.38
CA VAL A 3 -12.74 -13.05 16.72
C VAL A 3 -12.97 -12.26 15.44
N LEU A 4 -14.17 -11.71 15.26
CA LEU A 4 -14.55 -10.93 14.09
C LEU A 4 -14.82 -9.50 14.51
N LYS A 5 -14.12 -8.54 13.92
CA LYS A 5 -14.37 -7.12 14.15
C LYS A 5 -14.99 -6.50 12.91
N PHE A 6 -16.13 -5.83 13.07
CA PHE A 6 -16.79 -5.06 12.02
C PHE A 6 -16.61 -3.56 12.26
N GLY A 7 -15.99 -2.86 11.29
CA GLY A 7 -15.83 -1.40 11.34
C GLY A 7 -17.13 -0.64 11.11
N GLY A 8 -17.10 0.67 11.34
CA GLY A 8 -18.30 1.52 11.22
C GLY A 8 -18.91 1.53 9.81
N THR A 9 -18.13 1.36 8.75
CA THR A 9 -18.62 1.21 7.37
C THR A 9 -19.41 -0.09 7.17
N SER A 10 -18.94 -1.19 7.77
CA SER A 10 -19.59 -2.51 7.74
C SER A 10 -20.92 -2.54 8.49
N VAL A 11 -21.13 -1.64 9.46
CA VAL A 11 -22.39 -1.51 10.20
C VAL A 11 -23.09 -0.16 9.96
N ALA A 12 -22.77 0.57 8.89
CA ALA A 12 -23.23 1.95 8.72
C ALA A 12 -24.75 2.12 8.58
N ASN A 13 -25.41 1.13 7.99
CA ASN A 13 -26.83 1.13 7.65
C ASN A 13 -27.36 -0.31 7.50
N ALA A 14 -28.64 -0.45 7.18
CA ALA A 14 -29.27 -1.75 7.07
C ALA A 14 -28.74 -2.63 5.91
N GLU A 15 -28.29 -2.03 4.81
CA GLU A 15 -27.67 -2.77 3.70
C GLU A 15 -26.34 -3.38 4.14
N SER A 16 -25.44 -2.58 4.72
CA SER A 16 -24.16 -3.07 5.23
C SER A 16 -24.36 -4.14 6.32
N LEU A 17 -25.30 -3.92 7.25
CA LEU A 17 -25.59 -4.87 8.32
C LEU A 17 -26.15 -6.21 7.79
N SER A 18 -26.88 -6.20 6.67
CA SER A 18 -27.32 -7.44 6.01
C SER A 18 -26.14 -8.32 5.58
N ASN A 19 -25.01 -7.72 5.20
CA ASN A 19 -23.81 -8.47 4.88
C ASN A 19 -23.15 -9.04 6.14
N VAL A 20 -23.11 -8.28 7.23
CA VAL A 20 -22.62 -8.76 8.54
C VAL A 20 -23.41 -9.98 9.02
N LEU A 21 -24.74 -9.96 8.91
CA LEU A 21 -25.58 -11.11 9.26
C LEU A 21 -25.19 -12.37 8.48
N LYS A 22 -25.04 -12.26 7.15
CA LYS A 22 -24.62 -13.37 6.29
C LYS A 22 -23.23 -13.88 6.69
N ILE A 23 -22.30 -12.99 7.02
CA ILE A 23 -20.94 -13.36 7.43
C ILE A 23 -20.96 -14.14 8.75
N VAL A 24 -21.72 -13.66 9.75
CA VAL A 24 -21.83 -14.30 11.06
C VAL A 24 -22.56 -15.65 10.95
N GLN A 25 -23.65 -15.73 10.19
CA GLN A 25 -24.39 -16.99 9.96
C GLN A 25 -23.54 -18.06 9.26
N LYS A 26 -22.59 -17.66 8.40
CA LYS A 26 -21.66 -18.60 7.73
C LYS A 26 -20.52 -19.10 8.63
N GLN A 27 -20.35 -18.55 9.84
CA GLN A 27 -19.26 -18.98 10.72
C GLN A 27 -19.46 -20.41 11.19
N LYS A 28 -18.39 -21.20 11.13
CA LYS A 28 -18.36 -22.57 11.62
C LYS A 28 -17.81 -22.59 13.04
N GLY A 29 -18.69 -22.78 14.02
CA GLY A 29 -18.33 -22.87 15.43
C GLY A 29 -18.35 -21.51 16.16
N PRO A 30 -17.88 -21.47 17.42
CA PRO A 30 -18.02 -20.30 18.26
C PRO A 30 -17.21 -19.09 17.79
N ALA A 31 -17.78 -17.90 17.93
CA ALA A 31 -17.19 -16.64 17.52
C ALA A 31 -17.49 -15.48 18.48
N ALA A 32 -16.48 -14.64 18.73
CA ALA A 32 -16.69 -13.33 19.35
C ALA A 32 -16.79 -12.26 18.26
N VAL A 33 -17.86 -11.48 18.26
CA VAL A 33 -18.16 -10.43 17.29
C VAL A 33 -18.04 -9.08 17.97
N ILE A 34 -17.14 -8.23 17.48
CA ILE A 34 -16.93 -6.87 17.97
C ILE A 34 -17.48 -5.90 16.92
N VAL A 35 -18.33 -4.97 17.34
CA VAL A 35 -18.89 -3.94 16.45
C VAL A 35 -18.52 -2.53 16.90
N SER A 36 -18.18 -1.68 15.94
CA SER A 36 -18.04 -0.23 16.15
C SER A 36 -19.42 0.45 16.15
N ALA A 37 -19.45 1.74 16.51
CA ALA A 37 -20.59 2.61 16.20
C ALA A 37 -20.94 2.57 14.70
N LEU A 38 -22.20 2.89 14.35
CA LEU A 38 -22.57 3.05 12.94
C LEU A 38 -21.70 4.15 12.31
N GLY A 39 -21.24 3.96 11.07
CA GLY A 39 -20.25 4.85 10.45
C GLY A 39 -20.62 6.33 10.53
N GLY A 40 -19.71 7.16 11.06
CA GLY A 40 -19.90 8.60 11.25
C GLY A 40 -20.61 9.02 12.55
N ILE A 41 -21.20 8.10 13.32
CA ILE A 41 -21.89 8.45 14.58
C ILE A 41 -20.90 8.93 15.65
N THR A 42 -19.72 8.31 15.77
CA THR A 42 -18.71 8.76 16.74
C THR A 42 -18.22 10.17 16.43
N ASP A 43 -17.98 10.49 15.15
CA ASP A 43 -17.58 11.84 14.73
C ASP A 43 -18.69 12.86 15.03
N LEU A 44 -19.95 12.52 14.72
CA LEU A 44 -21.12 13.34 15.06
C LEU A 44 -21.24 13.60 16.57
N LEU A 45 -21.08 12.56 17.40
CA LEU A 45 -21.07 12.69 18.87
C LEU A 45 -19.95 13.63 19.35
N MET A 46 -18.78 13.57 18.70
CA MET A 46 -17.66 14.43 19.02
C MET A 46 -17.89 15.89 18.60
N GLU A 47 -18.52 16.12 17.46
CA GLU A 47 -18.95 17.45 17.01
C GLU A 47 -20.03 18.05 17.91
N MET A 48 -20.98 17.21 18.35
CA MET A 48 -22.01 17.58 19.33
C MET A 48 -21.36 17.99 20.66
N LEU A 49 -20.43 17.20 21.19
CA LEU A 49 -19.69 17.54 22.40
C LEU A 49 -18.91 18.85 22.24
N SER A 50 -18.21 19.02 21.11
CA SER A 50 -17.44 20.24 20.84
C SER A 50 -18.32 21.49 20.75
N SER A 51 -19.53 21.35 20.22
CA SER A 51 -20.50 22.45 20.16
C SER A 51 -21.05 22.77 21.55
N ALA A 52 -21.46 21.74 22.32
CA ALA A 52 -21.96 21.92 23.68
C ALA A 52 -20.93 22.64 24.58
N GLN A 53 -19.69 22.16 24.63
CA GLN A 53 -18.63 22.77 25.46
C GLN A 53 -18.30 24.21 25.04
N SER A 54 -18.65 24.63 23.82
CA SER A 54 -18.43 25.99 23.33
C SER A 54 -19.63 26.92 23.56
N GLY A 55 -20.60 26.53 24.39
CA GLY A 55 -21.82 27.31 24.64
C GLY A 55 -22.75 27.43 23.42
N LYS A 56 -22.58 26.57 22.42
CA LYS A 56 -23.35 26.58 21.16
C LYS A 56 -24.50 25.58 21.21
N GLN A 57 -25.68 25.90 20.67
CA GLN A 57 -26.86 25.02 20.68
C GLN A 57 -26.88 24.01 19.52
N GLU A 58 -25.93 24.11 18.61
CA GLU A 58 -25.84 23.33 17.38
C GLU A 58 -25.75 21.81 17.62
N TYR A 59 -25.30 21.37 18.81
CA TYR A 59 -25.28 19.94 19.17
C TYR A 59 -26.66 19.29 19.08
N ARG A 60 -27.75 20.04 19.26
CA ARG A 60 -29.12 19.49 19.19
C ARG A 60 -29.48 18.93 17.81
N LYS A 61 -28.80 19.37 16.75
CA LYS A 61 -29.06 18.90 15.38
C LYS A 61 -28.71 17.42 15.18
N GLY A 62 -27.73 16.90 15.91
CA GLY A 62 -27.26 15.52 15.75
C GLY A 62 -28.24 14.46 16.26
N PHE A 63 -29.10 14.76 17.23
CA PHE A 63 -30.02 13.77 17.82
C PHE A 63 -30.96 13.15 16.78
N LEU A 64 -31.54 13.97 15.90
CA LEU A 64 -32.46 13.48 14.88
C LEU A 64 -31.76 12.53 13.89
N GLU A 65 -30.51 12.82 13.55
CA GLU A 65 -29.72 11.96 12.66
C GLU A 65 -29.39 10.62 13.33
N ILE A 66 -28.88 10.65 14.57
CA ILE A 66 -28.58 9.43 15.34
C ILE A 66 -29.84 8.59 15.48
N GLU A 67 -30.95 9.21 15.89
CA GLU A 67 -32.24 8.53 15.99
C GLU A 67 -32.66 7.90 14.66
N THR A 68 -32.70 8.67 13.57
CA THR A 68 -33.22 8.21 12.28
C THR A 68 -32.43 7.01 11.78
N ARG A 69 -31.10 7.05 11.90
CA ARG A 69 -30.21 5.97 11.42
C ARG A 69 -30.40 4.68 12.21
N HIS A 70 -30.47 4.76 13.54
CA HIS A 70 -30.71 3.58 14.38
C HIS A 70 -32.14 3.05 14.23
N MET A 71 -33.14 3.94 14.11
CA MET A 71 -34.53 3.58 13.88
C MET A 71 -34.73 2.82 12.56
N ASN A 72 -33.99 3.20 11.52
CA ASN A 72 -34.05 2.51 10.22
C ASN A 72 -33.58 1.05 10.34
N ILE A 73 -32.51 0.79 11.09
CA ILE A 73 -32.03 -0.58 11.35
C ILE A 73 -33.09 -1.38 12.11
N ILE A 74 -33.64 -0.82 13.19
CA ILE A 74 -34.69 -1.47 14.00
C ILE A 74 -35.88 -1.84 13.10
N LYS A 75 -36.36 -0.89 12.30
CA LYS A 75 -37.52 -1.09 11.41
C LYS A 75 -37.28 -2.12 10.32
N THR A 76 -36.04 -2.25 9.85
CA THR A 76 -35.70 -3.15 8.76
C THR A 76 -35.61 -4.60 9.21
N PHE A 77 -35.04 -4.85 10.39
CA PHE A 77 -34.70 -6.21 10.83
C PHE A 77 -35.56 -6.77 11.96
N VAL A 78 -36.28 -5.93 12.70
CA VAL A 78 -37.08 -6.37 13.84
C VAL A 78 -38.57 -6.31 13.47
N PRO A 79 -39.35 -7.39 13.68
CA PRO A 79 -40.79 -7.39 13.42
C PRO A 79 -41.52 -6.30 14.20
N ILE A 80 -42.51 -5.65 13.56
CA ILE A 80 -43.25 -4.49 14.12
C ILE A 80 -43.76 -4.73 15.54
N GLY A 81 -44.28 -5.92 15.84
CA GLY A 81 -44.78 -6.28 17.17
C GLY A 81 -43.74 -6.26 18.29
N ASN A 82 -42.46 -6.31 17.94
CA ASN A 82 -41.35 -6.49 18.87
C ASN A 82 -40.39 -5.29 18.92
N GLN A 83 -40.65 -4.23 18.15
CA GLN A 83 -39.78 -3.05 18.10
C GLN A 83 -39.86 -2.17 19.36
N SER A 84 -40.96 -2.25 20.12
CA SER A 84 -41.27 -1.30 21.21
C SER A 84 -40.17 -1.21 22.28
N ALA A 85 -39.63 -2.35 22.73
CA ALA A 85 -38.58 -2.40 23.75
C ALA A 85 -37.28 -1.75 23.25
N ILE A 86 -36.89 -2.01 22.00
CA ILE A 86 -35.65 -1.52 21.40
C ILE A 86 -35.75 -0.02 21.08
N ILE A 87 -36.91 0.42 20.61
CA ILE A 87 -37.21 1.84 20.41
C ILE A 87 -37.16 2.59 21.75
N SER A 88 -37.74 2.01 22.82
CA SER A 88 -37.68 2.59 24.16
C SER A 88 -36.25 2.70 24.67
N PHE A 89 -35.42 1.66 24.45
CA PHE A 89 -33.99 1.69 24.74
C PHE A 89 -33.28 2.85 24.00
N LEU A 90 -33.47 2.97 22.69
CA LEU A 90 -32.86 4.04 21.89
C LEU A 90 -33.28 5.42 22.39
N LYS A 91 -34.60 5.65 22.54
CA LYS A 91 -35.15 6.93 23.02
C LYS A 91 -34.62 7.31 24.40
N LYS A 92 -34.57 6.35 25.34
CA LYS A 92 -34.05 6.60 26.68
C LYS A 92 -32.59 7.05 26.63
N ASN A 93 -31.74 6.33 25.91
CA ASN A 93 -30.32 6.68 25.79
C ASN A 93 -30.10 8.03 25.10
N LEU A 94 -30.92 8.39 24.11
CA LEU A 94 -30.86 9.72 23.48
C LEU A 94 -31.27 10.83 24.44
N ASN A 95 -32.29 10.62 25.28
CA ASN A 95 -32.67 11.58 26.31
C ASN A 95 -31.57 11.72 27.38
N ASP A 96 -30.93 10.62 27.78
CA ASP A 96 -29.82 10.64 28.73
C ASP A 96 -28.60 11.37 28.14
N LEU A 97 -28.31 11.15 26.85
CA LEU A 97 -27.29 11.88 26.09
C LEU A 97 -27.61 13.38 26.01
N GLU A 98 -28.86 13.74 25.74
CA GLU A 98 -29.32 15.12 25.69
C GLU A 98 -29.15 15.82 27.03
N ALA A 99 -29.57 15.20 28.13
CA ALA A 99 -29.38 15.76 29.47
C ALA A 99 -27.90 16.01 29.81
N GLN A 100 -27.01 15.12 29.38
CA GLN A 100 -25.56 15.30 29.59
C GLN A 100 -24.99 16.44 28.74
N LEU A 101 -25.36 16.54 27.47
CA LEU A 101 -24.91 17.63 26.59
C LEU A 101 -25.50 18.97 27.03
N ASP A 102 -26.72 19.00 27.55
CA ASP A 102 -27.34 20.19 28.14
C ASP A 102 -26.56 20.67 29.37
N ALA A 103 -26.15 19.74 30.25
CA ALA A 103 -25.30 20.07 31.40
C ALA A 103 -23.94 20.62 30.96
N ILE A 104 -23.29 20.00 29.97
CA ILE A 104 -22.00 20.46 29.41
C ILE A 104 -22.16 21.84 28.77
N HIS A 105 -23.26 22.08 28.06
CA HIS A 105 -23.58 23.36 27.46
C HIS A 105 -23.74 24.48 28.48
N LEU A 106 -24.39 24.20 29.61
CA LEU A 106 -24.56 25.15 30.70
C LEU A 106 -23.25 25.47 31.44
N LEU A 107 -22.34 24.49 31.52
CA LEU A 107 -21.04 24.64 32.17
C LEU A 107 -19.96 25.21 31.25
N GLU A 108 -20.15 25.13 29.92
CA GLU A 108 -19.16 25.47 28.89
C GLU A 108 -17.80 24.76 29.10
N GLU A 109 -17.85 23.55 29.67
CA GLU A 109 -16.67 22.76 30.00
C GLU A 109 -16.94 21.27 29.79
N ALA A 110 -15.97 20.57 29.21
CA ALA A 110 -15.98 19.12 29.09
C ALA A 110 -14.71 18.51 29.68
N THR A 111 -14.89 17.52 30.55
CA THR A 111 -13.80 16.74 31.13
C THR A 111 -13.46 15.53 30.24
N PRO A 112 -12.29 14.88 30.42
CA PRO A 112 -11.97 13.61 29.76
C PRO A 112 -13.04 12.52 30.00
N LYS A 113 -13.69 12.54 31.17
CA LYS A 113 -14.82 11.65 31.49
C LYS A 113 -16.04 11.94 30.61
N ASN A 114 -16.36 13.22 30.36
CA ASN A 114 -17.42 13.60 29.43
C ASN A 114 -17.10 13.08 28.02
N PHE A 115 -15.86 13.26 27.56
CA PHE A 115 -15.41 12.74 26.26
C PHE A 115 -15.65 11.24 26.14
N ALA A 116 -15.18 10.45 27.12
CA ALA A 116 -15.35 9.00 27.11
C ALA A 116 -16.82 8.58 27.16
N THR A 117 -17.63 9.24 27.98
CA THR A 117 -19.06 8.93 28.13
C THR A 117 -19.84 9.24 26.86
N ILE A 118 -19.69 10.44 26.30
CA ILE A 118 -20.44 10.88 25.11
C ILE A 118 -20.07 10.03 23.89
N SER A 119 -18.78 9.82 23.65
CA SER A 119 -18.32 9.00 22.52
C SER A 119 -18.78 7.54 22.62
N SER A 120 -18.87 6.97 23.85
CA SER A 120 -19.31 5.59 24.05
C SER A 120 -20.74 5.29 23.62
N TYR A 121 -21.62 6.30 23.51
CA TYR A 121 -22.99 6.09 23.06
C TYR A 121 -23.07 5.49 21.66
N GLY A 122 -22.07 5.75 20.80
CA GLY A 122 -22.04 5.16 19.46
C GLY A 122 -22.03 3.63 19.52
N GLU A 123 -21.09 3.05 20.25
CA GLU A 123 -20.95 1.60 20.43
C GLU A 123 -22.04 1.01 21.32
N ILE A 124 -22.49 1.70 22.37
CA ILE A 124 -23.58 1.24 23.23
C ILE A 124 -24.88 1.08 22.42
N LEU A 125 -25.24 2.08 21.62
CA LEU A 125 -26.46 2.06 20.82
C LEU A 125 -26.38 1.00 19.72
N SER A 126 -25.30 1.02 18.93
CA SER A 126 -25.12 0.09 17.81
C SER A 126 -25.07 -1.36 18.25
N SER A 127 -24.21 -1.71 19.22
CA SER A 127 -24.06 -3.09 19.68
C SER A 127 -25.34 -3.66 20.29
N ARG A 128 -26.05 -2.88 21.10
CA ARG A 128 -27.30 -3.35 21.71
C ARG A 128 -28.42 -3.55 20.69
N ILE A 129 -28.52 -2.67 19.70
CA ILE A 129 -29.50 -2.83 18.62
C ILE A 129 -29.11 -4.03 17.74
N ILE A 130 -27.84 -4.18 17.38
CA ILE A 130 -27.34 -5.31 16.57
C ILE A 130 -27.56 -6.64 17.29
N GLN A 131 -27.44 -6.70 18.63
CA GLN A 131 -27.79 -7.91 19.39
C GLN A 131 -29.22 -8.37 19.10
N GLU A 132 -30.18 -7.46 19.16
CA GLU A 132 -31.58 -7.80 18.91
C GLU A 132 -31.79 -8.21 17.45
N VAL A 133 -31.11 -7.52 16.53
CA VAL A 133 -31.10 -7.90 15.11
C VAL A 133 -30.58 -9.33 14.93
N PHE A 134 -29.52 -9.74 15.64
CA PHE A 134 -29.00 -11.10 15.59
C PHE A 134 -30.05 -12.12 16.04
N LEU A 135 -30.70 -11.87 17.17
CA LEU A 135 -31.75 -12.75 17.70
C LEU A 135 -32.96 -12.89 16.75
N TYR A 136 -33.40 -11.81 16.11
CA TYR A 136 -34.51 -11.84 15.14
C TYR A 136 -34.12 -12.39 13.76
N ASN A 137 -32.85 -12.70 13.53
CA ASN A 137 -32.32 -13.31 12.30
C ASN A 137 -31.69 -14.68 12.58
N ASP A 138 -32.20 -15.39 13.60
CA ASP A 138 -31.86 -16.76 13.97
C ASP A 138 -30.37 -17.00 14.27
N ILE A 139 -29.67 -15.98 14.79
CA ILE A 139 -28.30 -16.11 15.30
C ILE A 139 -28.37 -16.31 16.81
N ASP A 140 -27.88 -17.45 17.30
CA ASP A 140 -27.69 -17.69 18.74
C ASP A 140 -26.54 -16.82 19.25
N SER A 141 -26.89 -15.62 19.72
CA SER A 141 -25.92 -14.67 20.28
C SER A 141 -26.27 -14.23 21.70
N VAL A 142 -25.23 -13.98 22.49
CA VAL A 142 -25.32 -13.29 23.78
C VAL A 142 -24.61 -11.93 23.67
N TYR A 143 -25.21 -10.91 24.26
CA TYR A 143 -24.57 -9.60 24.39
C TYR A 143 -23.78 -9.52 25.70
N GLN A 144 -22.52 -9.11 25.60
CA GLN A 144 -21.68 -8.82 26.75
C GLN A 144 -21.06 -7.43 26.63
N ASP A 145 -21.37 -6.56 27.59
CA ASP A 145 -20.84 -5.20 27.60
C ASP A 145 -19.32 -5.21 27.89
N SER A 146 -18.52 -4.69 26.96
CA SER A 146 -17.07 -4.67 27.08
C SER A 146 -16.55 -3.92 28.30
N ARG A 147 -17.32 -2.99 28.88
CA ARG A 147 -16.96 -2.31 30.13
C ARG A 147 -16.89 -3.27 31.32
N ASN A 148 -17.59 -4.41 31.25
CA ASN A 148 -17.50 -5.44 32.27
C ASN A 148 -16.24 -6.30 32.12
N LEU A 149 -15.64 -6.35 30.93
CA LEU A 149 -14.52 -7.22 30.61
C LEU A 149 -13.18 -6.48 30.49
N ILE A 150 -13.16 -5.37 29.77
CA ILE A 150 -11.96 -4.58 29.49
C ILE A 150 -11.83 -3.50 30.56
N LYS A 151 -10.78 -3.59 31.35
CA LYS A 151 -10.47 -2.70 32.46
C LYS A 151 -9.32 -1.78 32.13
N THR A 152 -9.38 -0.54 32.61
CA THR A 152 -8.32 0.45 32.46
C THR A 152 -7.86 0.98 33.81
N VAL A 153 -6.57 1.29 33.90
CA VAL A 153 -5.94 1.93 35.06
C VAL A 153 -5.35 3.29 34.64
N PHE A 154 -5.34 4.25 35.55
CA PHE A 154 -4.74 5.55 35.30
C PHE A 154 -3.23 5.50 35.54
N HIS A 155 -2.43 5.69 34.49
CA HIS A 155 -0.97 5.66 34.54
C HIS A 155 -0.39 6.81 33.71
N ASP A 156 0.57 7.57 34.26
CA ASP A 156 1.23 8.70 33.61
C ASP A 156 0.28 9.71 32.93
N GLY A 157 -0.81 10.05 33.61
CA GLY A 157 -1.76 11.06 33.13
C GLY A 157 -2.75 10.56 32.07
N ARG A 158 -2.78 9.25 31.76
CA ARG A 158 -3.71 8.65 30.79
C ARG A 158 -4.30 7.33 31.29
N GLN A 159 -5.46 6.95 30.76
CA GLN A 159 -6.02 5.62 30.95
C GLN A 159 -5.29 4.63 30.04
N VAL A 160 -4.82 3.52 30.60
CA VAL A 160 -4.18 2.42 29.88
C VAL A 160 -4.88 1.10 30.23
N LEU A 161 -4.72 0.08 29.39
CA LEU A 161 -5.29 -1.24 29.66
C LEU A 161 -4.71 -1.82 30.95
N ASP A 162 -5.57 -2.27 31.85
CA ASP A 162 -5.20 -3.17 32.94
C ASP A 162 -5.27 -4.60 32.40
N GLN A 163 -4.11 -5.12 32.00
CA GLN A 163 -4.01 -6.38 31.30
C GLN A 163 -4.46 -7.56 32.17
N GLU A 164 -4.01 -7.61 33.43
CA GLU A 164 -4.31 -8.72 34.34
C GLU A 164 -5.81 -8.79 34.67
N SER A 165 -6.42 -7.66 35.07
CA SER A 165 -7.84 -7.62 35.37
C SER A 165 -8.70 -7.94 34.15
N SER A 166 -8.30 -7.45 32.97
CA SER A 166 -9.02 -7.70 31.73
C SER A 166 -8.94 -9.17 31.30
N GLU A 167 -7.74 -9.76 31.28
CA GLU A 167 -7.55 -11.16 30.89
C GLU A 167 -8.33 -12.11 31.82
N ASN A 168 -8.33 -11.86 33.12
CA ASN A 168 -9.08 -12.65 34.09
C ASN A 168 -10.60 -12.56 33.86
N ALA A 169 -11.13 -11.35 33.67
CA ALA A 169 -12.56 -11.13 33.43
C ALA A 169 -13.03 -11.75 32.10
N ILE A 170 -12.25 -11.56 31.03
CA ILE A 170 -12.53 -12.12 29.71
C ILE A 170 -12.52 -13.65 29.78
N THR A 171 -11.45 -14.24 30.31
CA THR A 171 -11.30 -15.71 30.37
C THR A 171 -12.41 -16.35 31.20
N SER A 172 -12.76 -15.75 32.35
CA SER A 172 -13.85 -16.24 33.20
C SER A 172 -15.20 -16.23 32.46
N PHE A 173 -15.53 -15.13 31.79
CA PHE A 173 -16.77 -15.03 31.01
C PHE A 173 -16.83 -16.05 29.87
N PHE A 174 -15.77 -16.16 29.07
CA PHE A 174 -15.76 -17.06 27.91
C PHE A 174 -15.73 -18.55 28.29
N ASN A 175 -15.20 -18.91 29.47
CA ASN A 175 -15.25 -20.28 29.98
C ASN A 175 -16.66 -20.71 30.42
N GLU A 176 -17.47 -19.77 30.91
CA GLU A 176 -18.85 -20.03 31.35
C GLU A 176 -19.88 -19.89 30.23
N ASN A 177 -19.56 -19.10 29.19
CA ASN A 177 -20.45 -18.85 28.07
C ASN A 177 -20.73 -20.13 27.26
N LYS A 178 -22.01 -20.34 26.93
CA LYS A 178 -22.48 -21.47 26.12
C LYS A 178 -23.00 -21.07 24.74
N SER A 179 -23.23 -19.77 24.51
CA SER A 179 -23.73 -19.27 23.22
C SER A 179 -22.66 -19.39 22.14
N THR A 180 -23.09 -19.70 20.93
CA THR A 180 -22.20 -19.81 19.77
C THR A 180 -21.59 -18.46 19.39
N THR A 181 -22.36 -17.37 19.49
CA THR A 181 -21.90 -16.02 19.20
C THR A 181 -21.90 -15.14 20.45
N VAL A 182 -20.81 -14.42 20.70
CA VAL A 182 -20.77 -13.36 21.73
C VAL A 182 -20.64 -12.02 21.01
N LEU A 183 -21.61 -11.13 21.16
CA LEU A 183 -21.54 -9.77 20.64
C LEU A 183 -21.03 -8.81 21.70
N LEU A 184 -19.99 -8.05 21.36
CA LEU A 184 -19.37 -7.05 22.24
C LEU A 184 -19.27 -5.68 21.55
N PRO A 185 -19.53 -4.57 22.26
CA PRO A 185 -19.18 -3.24 21.77
C PRO A 185 -17.66 -3.07 21.71
N GLY A 186 -17.12 -2.55 20.61
CA GLY A 186 -15.73 -2.12 20.56
C GLY A 186 -15.50 -0.82 21.35
N TYR A 187 -14.27 -0.30 21.32
CA TYR A 187 -13.86 1.04 21.77
C TYR A 187 -13.98 1.36 23.27
N ILE A 188 -14.97 0.79 23.97
CA ILE A 188 -15.37 1.13 25.32
C ILE A 188 -14.76 0.18 26.36
N ALA A 189 -14.39 0.72 27.52
CA ALA A 189 -13.84 0.01 28.66
C ALA A 189 -14.33 0.65 29.98
N SER A 190 -13.96 0.11 31.13
CA SER A 190 -14.19 0.77 32.42
C SER A 190 -12.93 0.93 33.24
N ASN A 191 -12.82 2.01 34.00
CA ASN A 191 -11.78 2.11 35.02
C ASN A 191 -12.11 1.26 36.27
N GLU A 192 -11.21 1.29 37.25
CA GLU A 192 -11.35 0.61 38.56
C GLU A 192 -12.60 1.03 39.35
N ASN A 193 -13.12 2.24 39.11
CA ASN A 193 -14.35 2.76 39.73
C ASN A 193 -15.62 2.37 38.96
N GLY A 194 -15.50 1.58 37.88
CA GLY A 194 -16.61 1.21 37.01
C GLY A 194 -17.09 2.34 36.08
N GLU A 195 -16.33 3.45 35.97
CA GLU A 195 -16.67 4.55 35.08
C GLU A 195 -16.24 4.23 33.65
N THR A 196 -17.05 4.64 32.67
CA THR A 196 -16.74 4.43 31.25
C THR A 196 -15.45 5.16 30.85
N THR A 197 -14.55 4.41 30.23
CA THR A 197 -13.34 4.89 29.56
C THR A 197 -13.35 4.44 28.10
N THR A 198 -12.42 4.97 27.31
CA THR A 198 -12.26 4.58 25.90
C THR A 198 -10.83 4.18 25.63
N LEU A 199 -10.65 3.31 24.64
CA LEU A 199 -9.36 2.79 24.21
C LEU A 199 -8.63 3.69 23.21
N GLY A 200 -9.17 4.88 22.94
CA GLY A 200 -8.58 5.86 22.03
C GLY A 200 -8.69 5.46 20.56
N ARG A 201 -7.77 5.99 19.74
CA ARG A 201 -7.78 5.81 18.29
C ARG A 201 -7.65 4.33 17.92
N GLY A 202 -8.49 3.85 17.00
CA GLY A 202 -8.54 2.43 16.64
C GLY A 202 -9.10 1.53 17.76
N GLY A 203 -9.77 2.10 18.76
CA GLY A 203 -10.13 1.36 19.97
C GLY A 203 -11.05 0.16 19.74
N SER A 204 -11.85 0.11 18.67
CA SER A 204 -12.60 -1.12 18.33
C SER A 204 -11.68 -2.24 17.83
N ASP A 205 -10.66 -1.92 17.02
CA ASP A 205 -9.63 -2.90 16.63
C ASP A 205 -8.84 -3.35 17.87
N TYR A 206 -8.56 -2.42 18.79
CA TYR A 206 -7.86 -2.75 20.04
C TYR A 206 -8.72 -3.64 20.95
N SER A 207 -10.03 -3.38 21.04
CA SER A 207 -10.96 -4.26 21.78
C SER A 207 -10.90 -5.68 21.23
N ALA A 208 -10.98 -5.82 19.91
CA ALA A 208 -10.92 -7.13 19.26
C ALA A 208 -9.56 -7.82 19.49
N ALA A 209 -8.46 -7.07 19.45
CA ALA A 209 -7.12 -7.57 19.76
C ALA A 209 -6.98 -8.04 21.22
N ILE A 210 -7.52 -7.29 22.19
CA ILE A 210 -7.52 -7.67 23.61
C ILE A 210 -8.32 -8.95 23.83
N ILE A 211 -9.55 -9.01 23.28
CA ILE A 211 -10.40 -10.20 23.40
C ILE A 211 -9.71 -11.41 22.75
N ALA A 212 -9.20 -11.27 21.52
CA ALA A 212 -8.53 -12.35 20.81
C ALA A 212 -7.27 -12.85 21.53
N SER A 213 -6.46 -11.95 22.09
CA SER A 213 -5.29 -12.31 22.89
C SER A 213 -5.69 -13.09 24.15
N ALA A 214 -6.65 -12.58 24.92
CA ALA A 214 -7.07 -13.20 26.18
C ALA A 214 -7.66 -14.61 26.00
N ILE A 215 -8.42 -14.85 24.92
CA ILE A 215 -9.01 -16.17 24.65
C ILE A 215 -8.10 -17.09 23.82
N ASN A 216 -6.88 -16.66 23.48
CA ASN A 216 -5.97 -17.32 22.54
C ASN A 216 -6.71 -17.71 21.24
N ALA A 217 -7.31 -16.72 20.59
CA ALA A 217 -8.10 -16.91 19.38
C ALA A 217 -7.28 -17.54 18.26
N GLU A 218 -7.96 -18.28 17.39
CA GLU A 218 -7.34 -18.90 16.21
C GLU A 218 -6.92 -17.84 15.17
N VAL A 219 -7.75 -16.81 15.01
CA VAL A 219 -7.55 -15.72 14.07
C VAL A 219 -8.39 -14.52 14.50
N LEU A 220 -7.85 -13.32 14.30
CA LEU A 220 -8.57 -12.06 14.37
C LEU A 220 -8.95 -11.60 12.94
N GLU A 221 -10.23 -11.68 12.59
CA GLU A 221 -10.74 -11.18 11.32
C GLU A 221 -11.15 -9.70 11.46
N ILE A 222 -10.52 -8.82 10.68
CA ILE A 222 -10.88 -7.40 10.59
C ILE A 222 -11.69 -7.19 9.31
N TRP A 223 -13.00 -7.01 9.47
CA TRP A 223 -13.94 -6.77 8.39
C TRP A 223 -14.11 -5.28 8.15
N THR A 224 -13.77 -4.85 6.94
CA THR A 224 -13.78 -3.45 6.48
C THR A 224 -14.46 -3.33 5.10
N ASP A 225 -14.24 -2.23 4.38
CA ASP A 225 -14.77 -1.92 3.06
C ASP A 225 -13.79 -2.22 1.89
N VAL A 226 -12.65 -2.83 2.19
CA VAL A 226 -11.61 -3.23 1.23
C VAL A 226 -11.21 -4.68 1.39
N SER A 227 -10.83 -5.32 0.29
CA SER A 227 -10.53 -6.77 0.20
C SER A 227 -9.09 -7.11 0.61
N GLY A 228 -8.61 -6.50 1.68
CA GLY A 228 -7.23 -6.63 2.17
C GLY A 228 -6.43 -5.34 2.10
N MET A 229 -5.12 -5.45 2.34
CA MET A 229 -4.14 -4.41 2.05
C MET A 229 -3.70 -4.55 0.60
N TYR A 230 -3.47 -3.44 -0.09
CA TYR A 230 -3.13 -3.45 -1.52
C TYR A 230 -1.68 -3.05 -1.76
N THR A 231 -1.09 -3.52 -2.86
CA THR A 231 0.27 -3.18 -3.31
C THR A 231 0.47 -1.67 -3.53
N ALA A 232 -0.61 -0.94 -3.81
CA ALA A 232 -0.66 0.52 -3.86
C ALA A 232 -2.12 0.98 -3.65
N HIS A 233 -2.35 2.28 -3.47
CA HIS A 233 -3.71 2.80 -3.32
C HIS A 233 -4.54 2.58 -4.61
N PRO A 234 -5.64 1.80 -4.61
CA PRO A 234 -6.35 1.40 -5.85
C PRO A 234 -6.97 2.55 -6.64
N LYS A 235 -7.30 3.66 -5.98
CA LYS A 235 -7.77 4.88 -6.67
C LYS A 235 -6.67 5.64 -7.43
N ILE A 236 -5.39 5.37 -7.14
CA ILE A 236 -4.24 6.02 -7.80
C ILE A 236 -3.63 5.09 -8.85
N VAL A 237 -3.60 3.79 -8.56
CA VAL A 237 -3.07 2.75 -9.44
C VAL A 237 -4.16 1.72 -9.70
N ALA A 238 -4.69 1.67 -10.92
CA ALA A 238 -5.78 0.76 -11.26
C ALA A 238 -5.38 -0.72 -11.22
N GLN A 239 -4.08 -0.98 -11.33
CA GLN A 239 -3.41 -2.28 -11.37
C GLN A 239 -3.01 -2.75 -9.98
N ALA A 240 -3.32 -1.98 -8.93
CA ALA A 240 -3.06 -2.38 -7.56
C ALA A 240 -3.82 -3.66 -7.22
N LYS A 241 -3.12 -4.63 -6.63
CA LYS A 241 -3.68 -5.92 -6.26
C LYS A 241 -3.74 -6.04 -4.74
N PRO A 242 -4.73 -6.78 -4.19
CA PRO A 242 -4.65 -7.23 -2.81
C PRO A 242 -3.35 -8.01 -2.60
N ILE A 243 -2.72 -7.79 -1.45
CA ILE A 243 -1.54 -8.52 -1.02
C ILE A 243 -2.06 -9.75 -0.27
N ASP A 244 -1.72 -10.95 -0.74
CA ASP A 244 -2.23 -12.18 -0.14
C ASP A 244 -1.75 -12.34 1.31
N LYS A 245 -0.49 -11.99 1.56
CA LYS A 245 0.17 -12.19 2.85
C LYS A 245 1.21 -11.12 3.16
N LEU A 246 1.24 -10.68 4.41
CA LEU A 246 2.21 -9.74 4.97
C LEU A 246 2.74 -10.25 6.30
N SER A 247 3.98 -9.87 6.65
CA SER A 247 4.41 -9.91 8.04
C SER A 247 3.73 -8.82 8.87
N TYR A 248 3.70 -8.98 10.20
CA TYR A 248 3.20 -7.92 11.09
C TYR A 248 3.92 -6.60 10.85
N TYR A 249 5.25 -6.61 10.72
CA TYR A 249 6.04 -5.40 10.54
C TYR A 249 5.78 -4.72 9.19
N GLU A 250 5.64 -5.46 8.08
CA GLU A 250 5.29 -4.87 6.78
C GLU A 250 3.91 -4.21 6.82
N ALA A 251 2.92 -4.87 7.44
CA ALA A 251 1.59 -4.31 7.60
C ALA A 251 1.63 -3.03 8.46
N MET A 252 2.42 -3.02 9.54
CA MET A 252 2.61 -1.84 10.39
C MET A 252 3.23 -0.67 9.63
N GLU A 253 4.29 -0.91 8.85
CA GLU A 253 4.97 0.11 8.04
C GLU A 253 4.02 0.67 6.96
N LEU A 254 3.32 -0.20 6.21
CA LEU A 254 2.34 0.25 5.21
C LEU A 254 1.26 1.14 5.83
N SER A 255 0.72 0.74 6.98
CA SER A 255 -0.32 1.51 7.67
C SER A 255 0.18 2.81 8.28
N HIS A 256 1.41 2.83 8.81
CA HIS A 256 2.04 4.05 9.29
C HIS A 256 2.15 5.09 8.16
N PHE A 257 2.53 4.66 6.95
CA PHE A 257 2.74 5.51 5.79
C PHE A 257 1.52 5.70 4.86
N GLY A 258 0.31 5.41 5.36
CA GLY A 258 -0.93 5.86 4.71
C GLY A 258 -1.90 4.79 4.25
N ALA A 259 -1.55 3.50 4.32
CA ALA A 259 -2.49 2.40 4.09
C ALA A 259 -3.38 2.19 5.33
N LYS A 260 -4.34 3.09 5.56
CA LYS A 260 -5.18 3.22 6.79
C LYS A 260 -6.21 2.09 6.98
N VAL A 261 -5.77 0.83 6.97
CA VAL A 261 -6.64 -0.33 7.20
C VAL A 261 -6.56 -0.80 8.66
N ILE A 262 -5.36 -0.76 9.23
CA ILE A 262 -5.11 -1.11 10.64
C ILE A 262 -4.43 0.06 11.35
N TYR A 263 -4.56 0.12 12.66
CA TYR A 263 -3.80 1.04 13.50
C TYR A 263 -2.74 0.24 14.27
N PRO A 264 -1.44 0.31 13.90
CA PRO A 264 -0.39 -0.57 14.42
C PRO A 264 -0.37 -0.77 15.95
N PRO A 265 -0.56 0.29 16.79
CA PRO A 265 -0.54 0.13 18.24
C PRO A 265 -1.63 -0.79 18.79
N THR A 266 -2.74 -1.00 18.07
CA THR A 266 -3.85 -1.85 18.54
C THR A 266 -3.56 -3.32 18.38
N LEU A 267 -2.56 -3.68 17.57
CA LEU A 267 -2.24 -5.07 17.24
C LEU A 267 -1.18 -5.67 18.17
N GLN A 268 -0.59 -4.88 19.08
CA GLN A 268 0.48 -5.36 19.95
C GLN A 268 0.11 -6.63 20.74
N PRO A 269 -1.09 -6.78 21.36
CA PRO A 269 -1.46 -8.00 22.06
C PRO A 269 -1.51 -9.24 21.16
N ILE A 270 -1.77 -9.03 19.88
CA ILE A 270 -1.90 -10.07 18.86
C ILE A 270 -0.52 -10.50 18.35
N ILE A 271 0.37 -9.54 18.13
CA ILE A 271 1.77 -9.77 17.76
C ILE A 271 2.48 -10.58 18.85
N GLU A 272 2.33 -10.21 20.13
CA GLU A 272 2.96 -10.91 21.26
C GLU A 272 2.51 -12.38 21.39
N LYS A 273 1.28 -12.68 20.98
CA LYS A 273 0.69 -14.03 20.99
C LYS A 273 0.84 -14.78 19.66
N ASN A 274 1.42 -14.15 18.63
CA ASN A 274 1.50 -14.68 17.26
C ASN A 274 0.14 -15.13 16.70
N ILE A 275 -0.95 -14.42 17.04
CA ILE A 275 -2.29 -14.74 16.53
C ILE A 275 -2.46 -14.11 15.13
N PRO A 276 -2.73 -14.89 14.08
CA PRO A 276 -2.92 -14.34 12.73
C PRO A 276 -4.04 -13.31 12.65
N ILE A 277 -3.85 -12.29 11.83
CA ILE A 277 -4.87 -11.30 11.49
C ILE A 277 -5.30 -11.52 10.05
N LEU A 278 -6.60 -11.49 9.78
CA LEU A 278 -7.15 -11.60 8.43
C LEU A 278 -7.98 -10.37 8.10
N ILE A 279 -7.52 -9.55 7.16
CA ILE A 279 -8.26 -8.37 6.69
C ILE A 279 -9.20 -8.79 5.57
N LYS A 280 -10.51 -8.57 5.75
CA LYS A 280 -11.56 -8.97 4.81
C LYS A 280 -12.50 -7.82 4.43
N ASN A 281 -13.18 -7.97 3.30
CA ASN A 281 -14.20 -7.03 2.85
C ASN A 281 -15.61 -7.51 3.21
N SER A 282 -16.32 -6.72 4.01
CA SER A 282 -17.72 -6.97 4.36
C SER A 282 -18.67 -6.88 3.16
N PHE A 283 -18.31 -6.16 2.09
CA PHE A 283 -19.11 -6.04 0.86
C PHE A 283 -18.74 -7.07 -0.20
N ALA A 284 -17.61 -7.75 -0.05
CA ALA A 284 -17.16 -8.86 -0.91
C ALA A 284 -16.59 -10.01 -0.05
N PRO A 285 -17.44 -10.75 0.70
CA PRO A 285 -16.96 -11.68 1.73
C PRO A 285 -16.20 -12.91 1.24
N GLU A 286 -16.39 -13.24 -0.04
CA GLU A 286 -15.74 -14.36 -0.72
C GLU A 286 -14.30 -14.03 -1.16
N ASP A 287 -13.92 -12.74 -1.17
CA ASP A 287 -12.54 -12.35 -1.46
C ASP A 287 -11.59 -12.94 -0.39
N PRO A 288 -10.39 -13.39 -0.79
CA PRO A 288 -9.46 -14.04 0.13
C PRO A 288 -8.99 -13.09 1.24
N GLY A 289 -8.80 -11.81 0.92
CA GLY A 289 -8.29 -10.81 1.86
C GLY A 289 -6.77 -10.84 1.97
N THR A 290 -6.25 -10.28 3.07
CA THR A 290 -4.82 -10.29 3.41
C THR A 290 -4.61 -10.97 4.75
N ILE A 291 -3.77 -12.00 4.79
CA ILE A 291 -3.31 -12.63 6.02
C ILE A 291 -2.07 -11.89 6.54
N ILE A 292 -2.04 -11.58 7.83
CA ILE A 292 -0.89 -11.00 8.52
C ILE A 292 -0.48 -11.95 9.64
N ASP A 293 0.71 -12.53 9.53
CA ASP A 293 1.27 -13.44 10.54
C ASP A 293 2.82 -13.38 10.56
N ASP A 294 3.46 -14.21 11.39
CA ASP A 294 4.93 -14.30 11.47
C ASP A 294 5.51 -15.49 10.65
N THR A 295 4.68 -16.15 9.84
CA THR A 295 5.13 -17.31 9.09
C THR A 295 5.86 -16.87 7.81
N PRO A 296 7.05 -17.43 7.49
CA PRO A 296 7.85 -16.98 6.36
C PRO A 296 7.05 -16.99 5.05
N ILE A 297 7.18 -15.93 4.28
CA ILE A 297 6.68 -15.90 2.91
C ILE A 297 7.65 -16.72 2.07
N ILE A 298 7.17 -17.73 1.34
CA ILE A 298 8.00 -18.41 0.33
C ILE A 298 8.33 -17.34 -0.71
N GLU A 299 9.58 -16.87 -0.71
CA GLU A 299 10.03 -15.73 -1.49
C GLU A 299 9.97 -16.04 -3.00
N ASN A 300 8.88 -15.66 -3.67
CA ASN A 300 8.78 -15.65 -5.14
C ASN A 300 9.53 -14.45 -5.78
N GLY A 301 10.62 -13.98 -5.16
CA GLY A 301 11.42 -12.85 -5.62
C GLY A 301 10.80 -11.45 -5.45
N GLU A 302 9.55 -11.33 -4.98
CA GLU A 302 8.89 -10.05 -4.68
C GLU A 302 9.25 -9.56 -3.27
N ILE A 303 10.27 -8.72 -3.20
CA ILE A 303 10.79 -8.15 -1.95
C ILE A 303 9.96 -6.93 -1.50
N VAL A 304 9.55 -6.08 -2.45
CA VAL A 304 8.66 -4.94 -2.17
C VAL A 304 7.22 -5.47 -2.14
N LYS A 305 6.52 -5.27 -1.02
CA LYS A 305 5.12 -5.71 -0.83
C LYS A 305 4.10 -4.63 -1.12
N GLY A 306 4.45 -3.37 -0.84
CA GLY A 306 3.53 -2.28 -1.13
C GLY A 306 4.18 -0.91 -1.18
N ILE A 307 3.44 0.03 -1.77
CA ILE A 307 3.77 1.44 -1.88
C ILE A 307 2.62 2.23 -1.26
N SER A 308 2.91 3.00 -0.22
CA SER A 308 1.96 3.89 0.45
C SER A 308 2.42 5.34 0.38
N HIS A 309 1.52 6.27 0.71
CA HIS A 309 1.84 7.69 0.73
C HIS A 309 1.03 8.45 1.78
N ILE A 310 1.62 9.53 2.29
CA ILE A 310 0.97 10.53 3.15
C ILE A 310 0.94 11.86 2.40
N ASP A 311 -0.28 12.32 2.10
CA ASP A 311 -0.54 13.64 1.54
C ASP A 311 -0.39 14.78 2.57
N LYS A 312 -0.27 16.02 2.06
CA LYS A 312 -0.23 17.25 2.86
C LYS A 312 0.91 17.21 3.88
N VAL A 313 2.12 16.98 3.39
CA VAL A 313 3.35 17.03 4.18
C VAL A 313 4.05 18.35 3.90
N ALA A 314 4.73 18.88 4.91
CA ALA A 314 5.68 19.97 4.76
C ALA A 314 7.07 19.53 5.24
N LEU A 315 8.10 19.96 4.53
CA LEU A 315 9.48 19.83 4.96
C LEU A 315 9.89 21.04 5.78
N ILE A 316 10.59 20.79 6.88
CA ILE A 316 11.21 21.83 7.70
C ILE A 316 12.70 21.55 7.80
N ASN A 317 13.51 22.52 7.38
CA ASN A 317 14.96 22.42 7.42
C ASN A 317 15.52 23.38 8.48
N LEU A 318 16.31 22.84 9.41
CA LEU A 318 17.14 23.58 10.35
C LEU A 318 18.59 23.40 9.94
N GLU A 319 19.28 24.48 9.62
CA GLU A 319 20.65 24.42 9.10
C GLU A 319 21.55 25.52 9.66
N GLY A 320 22.84 25.22 9.82
CA GLY A 320 23.83 26.21 10.20
C GLY A 320 25.20 25.64 10.56
N SER A 321 26.24 26.42 10.27
CA SER A 321 27.62 26.06 10.60
C SER A 321 27.88 25.93 12.10
N GLY A 322 27.05 26.55 12.94
CA GLY A 322 27.10 26.39 14.39
C GLY A 322 26.60 25.05 14.91
N MET A 323 26.03 24.18 14.06
CA MET A 323 25.54 22.86 14.47
C MET A 323 26.64 21.77 14.41
N ILE A 324 27.67 21.99 13.60
CA ILE A 324 28.70 20.98 13.30
C ILE A 324 29.47 20.60 14.57
N GLY A 325 29.44 19.31 14.94
CA GLY A 325 30.19 18.78 16.08
C GLY A 325 29.68 19.22 17.45
N ILE A 326 28.49 19.84 17.51
CA ILE A 326 27.88 20.27 18.77
C ILE A 326 26.72 19.34 19.12
N THR A 327 26.88 18.58 20.20
CA THR A 327 25.84 17.70 20.72
C THR A 327 24.64 18.50 21.24
N GLY A 328 23.43 17.98 21.04
CA GLY A 328 22.21 18.48 21.70
C GLY A 328 21.27 19.31 20.84
N PHE A 329 21.65 19.67 19.60
CA PHE A 329 20.74 20.32 18.64
C PHE A 329 19.51 19.46 18.36
N SER A 330 19.68 18.17 18.06
CA SER A 330 18.57 17.24 17.82
C SER A 330 17.65 17.13 19.03
N LYS A 331 18.20 17.03 20.26
CA LYS A 331 17.41 17.01 21.50
C LYS A 331 16.54 18.26 21.62
N ARG A 332 17.14 19.45 21.48
CA ARG A 332 16.42 20.73 21.59
C ARG A 332 15.35 20.88 20.52
N LEU A 333 15.63 20.43 19.30
CA LEU A 333 14.69 20.43 18.19
C LEU A 333 13.45 19.58 18.52
N PHE A 334 13.65 18.32 18.91
CA PHE A 334 12.53 17.42 19.23
C PHE A 334 11.79 17.81 20.52
N GLU A 335 12.47 18.42 21.50
CA GLU A 335 11.81 19.02 22.66
C GLU A 335 10.85 20.15 22.26
N ALA A 336 11.27 21.04 21.36
CA ALA A 336 10.43 22.15 20.91
C ALA A 336 9.18 21.64 20.17
N LEU A 337 9.34 20.65 19.30
CA LEU A 337 8.23 20.01 18.58
C LEU A 337 7.29 19.26 19.53
N SER A 338 7.83 18.51 20.49
CA SER A 338 7.04 17.78 21.47
C SER A 338 6.24 18.72 22.37
N ALA A 339 6.83 19.83 22.83
CA ALA A 339 6.13 20.84 23.62
C ALA A 339 4.97 21.48 22.84
N ALA A 340 5.14 21.65 21.53
CA ALA A 340 4.10 22.11 20.62
C ALA A 340 3.14 21.01 20.16
N LYS A 341 3.29 19.77 20.64
CA LYS A 341 2.49 18.58 20.27
C LYS A 341 2.50 18.26 18.77
N ILE A 342 3.63 18.50 18.11
CA ILE A 342 3.78 18.31 16.66
C ILE A 342 4.30 16.91 16.37
N ASN A 343 3.58 16.18 15.52
CA ASN A 343 3.98 14.84 15.11
C ASN A 343 4.95 14.89 13.92
N VAL A 344 6.12 14.30 14.09
CA VAL A 344 7.13 14.17 13.02
C VAL A 344 6.87 12.88 12.25
N ILE A 345 6.76 13.00 10.92
CA ILE A 345 6.53 11.89 9.99
C ILE A 345 7.86 11.26 9.57
N MET A 346 8.88 12.09 9.33
CA MET A 346 10.16 11.66 8.80
C MET A 346 11.27 12.54 9.35
N ILE A 347 12.45 11.96 9.56
CA ILE A 347 13.67 12.66 9.98
C ILE A 347 14.79 12.25 9.02
N THR A 348 15.53 13.23 8.50
CA THR A 348 16.77 13.01 7.76
C THR A 348 17.80 14.05 8.18
N GLN A 349 19.04 13.61 8.37
CA GLN A 349 20.10 14.43 8.92
C GLN A 349 21.36 14.22 8.09
N ALA A 350 21.94 15.31 7.59
CA ALA A 350 23.15 15.23 6.79
C ALA A 350 24.33 14.78 7.67
N SER A 351 25.15 13.84 7.20
CA SER A 351 26.30 13.31 7.97
C SER A 351 27.31 14.37 8.40
N SER A 352 27.29 15.55 7.77
CA SER A 352 28.08 16.72 8.17
C SER A 352 27.58 17.41 9.44
N GLU A 353 26.46 16.98 10.02
CA GLU A 353 25.77 17.60 11.16
C GLU A 353 25.34 19.05 10.93
N HIS A 354 25.46 19.53 9.70
CA HIS A 354 25.16 20.91 9.33
C HIS A 354 23.66 21.18 9.22
N SER A 355 22.85 20.15 8.98
CA SER A 355 21.41 20.30 8.79
C SER A 355 20.60 19.12 9.29
N ILE A 356 19.41 19.42 9.80
CA ILE A 356 18.36 18.47 10.14
C ILE A 356 17.11 18.84 9.37
N CYS A 357 16.60 17.91 8.59
CA CYS A 357 15.37 18.05 7.84
C CYS A 357 14.32 17.10 8.42
N ILE A 358 13.12 17.62 8.65
CA ILE A 358 11.98 16.85 9.16
C ILE A 358 10.77 17.02 8.24
N GLY A 359 9.99 15.95 8.12
CA GLY A 359 8.65 16.00 7.52
C GLY A 359 7.60 16.08 8.61
N VAL A 360 6.66 17.01 8.50
CA VAL A 360 5.50 17.16 9.40
C VAL A 360 4.22 17.29 8.59
N ARG A 361 3.05 17.18 9.23
CA ARG A 361 1.79 17.52 8.56
C ARG A 361 1.81 19.00 8.16
N GLU A 362 1.30 19.31 6.99
CA GLU A 362 1.34 20.69 6.45
C GLU A 362 0.60 21.69 7.34
N GLU A 363 -0.45 21.24 8.02
CA GLU A 363 -1.21 22.03 9.01
C GLU A 363 -0.37 22.44 10.22
N ASP A 364 0.58 21.60 10.64
CA ASP A 364 1.48 21.84 11.78
C ASP A 364 2.71 22.68 11.39
N ALA A 365 2.96 22.89 10.09
CA ALA A 365 4.23 23.39 9.59
C ALA A 365 4.61 24.78 10.14
N MET A 366 3.63 25.68 10.25
CA MET A 366 3.88 27.03 10.76
C MET A 366 4.07 27.05 12.29
N ALA A 367 3.34 26.21 13.02
CA ALA A 367 3.52 26.04 14.46
C ALA A 367 4.90 25.45 14.77
N ALA A 368 5.32 24.45 13.97
CA ALA A 368 6.65 23.86 14.04
C ALA A 368 7.74 24.89 13.82
N LYS A 369 7.66 25.65 12.72
CA LYS A 369 8.61 26.73 12.43
C LYS A 369 8.75 27.68 13.60
N LYS A 370 7.62 28.16 14.15
CA LYS A 370 7.62 29.09 15.28
C LYS A 370 8.32 28.50 16.50
N ALA A 371 7.96 27.27 16.90
CA ALA A 371 8.55 26.60 18.05
C ALA A 371 10.07 26.39 17.89
N ILE A 372 10.52 26.05 16.67
CA ILE A 372 11.94 25.88 16.36
C ILE A 372 12.67 27.21 16.43
N ASP A 373 12.17 28.24 15.75
CA ASP A 373 12.80 29.57 15.73
C ASP A 373 12.92 30.17 17.14
N GLU A 374 11.90 29.98 18.00
CA GLU A 374 11.94 30.41 19.40
C GLU A 374 13.00 29.64 20.22
N LYS A 375 13.08 28.31 20.05
CA LYS A 375 14.05 27.46 20.76
C LYS A 375 15.51 27.75 20.37
N PHE A 376 15.75 28.23 19.15
CA PHE A 376 17.08 28.54 18.60
C PHE A 376 17.32 30.04 18.37
N ALA A 377 16.51 30.91 19.00
CA ALA A 377 16.57 32.36 18.80
C ALA A 377 17.97 32.95 19.06
N PHE A 378 18.69 32.43 20.07
CA PHE A 378 20.06 32.85 20.36
C PHE A 378 21.01 32.54 19.19
N GLU A 379 21.06 31.29 18.74
CA GLU A 379 21.93 30.85 17.64
C GLU A 379 21.60 31.55 16.32
N ILE A 380 20.31 31.82 16.09
CA ILE A 380 19.82 32.60 14.96
C ILE A 380 20.31 34.05 15.05
N SER A 381 20.24 34.68 16.23
CA SER A 381 20.66 36.07 16.43
C SER A 381 22.15 36.30 16.13
N ILE A 382 22.99 35.30 16.45
CA ILE A 382 24.44 35.32 16.17
C ILE A 382 24.81 34.71 14.82
N LYS A 383 23.82 34.42 13.95
CA LYS A 383 23.97 33.86 12.60
C LYS A 383 24.75 32.54 12.56
N LYS A 384 24.69 31.77 13.65
CA LYS A 384 25.27 30.41 13.73
C LYS A 384 24.30 29.36 13.18
N VAL A 385 23.01 29.65 13.22
CA VAL A 385 21.92 28.84 12.67
C VAL A 385 21.01 29.76 11.86
N LEU A 386 20.46 29.28 10.76
CA LEU A 386 19.46 29.99 9.98
C LEU A 386 18.06 29.74 10.56
N PRO A 387 17.12 30.71 10.43
CA PRO A 387 15.72 30.45 10.76
C PRO A 387 15.20 29.23 10.00
N ALA A 388 14.34 28.46 10.64
CA ALA A 388 13.79 27.23 10.06
C ALA A 388 13.06 27.52 8.75
N GLN A 389 13.42 26.81 7.69
CA GLN A 389 12.81 26.98 6.37
C GLN A 389 11.70 25.95 6.19
N VAL A 390 10.56 26.37 5.65
CA VAL A 390 9.39 25.51 5.41
C VAL A 390 9.14 25.39 3.92
N GLU A 391 9.05 24.17 3.43
CA GLU A 391 8.62 23.84 2.07
C GLU A 391 7.30 23.06 2.14
N LYS A 392 6.23 23.60 1.55
CA LYS A 392 4.88 23.03 1.55
C LYS A 392 4.57 22.31 0.23
N ASP A 393 3.35 21.80 0.09
CA ASP A 393 2.87 21.09 -1.11
C ASP A 393 3.69 19.84 -1.42
N MET A 394 4.04 19.09 -0.38
CA MET A 394 4.81 17.86 -0.48
C MET A 394 3.99 16.63 -0.13
N VAL A 395 4.47 15.49 -0.63
CA VAL A 395 3.93 14.16 -0.34
C VAL A 395 5.07 13.26 0.09
N ASN A 396 4.85 12.50 1.15
CA ASN A 396 5.73 11.40 1.54
C ASN A 396 5.26 10.12 0.84
N ILE A 397 6.16 9.40 0.18
CA ILE A 397 5.93 8.07 -0.38
C ILE A 397 6.81 7.09 0.37
N ALA A 398 6.25 5.96 0.79
CA ALA A 398 6.99 4.86 1.39
C ALA A 398 6.90 3.62 0.52
N VAL A 399 8.05 3.02 0.22
CA VAL A 399 8.17 1.70 -0.40
C VAL A 399 8.50 0.72 0.71
N VAL A 400 7.65 -0.29 0.91
CA VAL A 400 7.72 -1.20 2.06
C VAL A 400 7.95 -2.63 1.60
N GLY A 401 8.85 -3.32 2.30
CA GLY A 401 9.15 -4.74 2.09
C GLY A 401 10.14 -5.25 3.13
N GLU A 402 10.07 -6.54 3.48
CA GLU A 402 11.07 -7.15 4.36
C GLU A 402 12.46 -7.27 3.71
N LYS A 403 13.50 -7.26 4.55
CA LYS A 403 14.89 -7.55 4.18
C LYS A 403 15.44 -6.76 2.98
N MET A 404 14.97 -5.54 2.70
CA MET A 404 15.50 -4.77 1.55
C MET A 404 17.01 -4.50 1.66
N LYS A 405 17.56 -4.51 2.88
CA LYS A 405 19.01 -4.46 3.14
C LYS A 405 19.80 -5.61 2.53
N ASP A 406 19.21 -6.80 2.52
CA ASP A 406 19.86 -8.03 2.07
C ASP A 406 19.76 -8.18 0.53
N HIS A 407 19.00 -7.30 -0.13
CA HIS A 407 18.78 -7.31 -1.56
C HIS A 407 19.36 -6.07 -2.25
N GLN A 408 20.48 -6.29 -2.94
CA GLN A 408 21.16 -5.24 -3.68
C GLN A 408 20.28 -4.66 -4.80
N GLY A 409 20.23 -3.33 -4.89
CA GLY A 409 19.65 -2.62 -6.03
C GLY A 409 18.21 -2.12 -5.86
N ILE A 410 17.51 -2.43 -4.76
CA ILE A 410 16.13 -1.94 -4.55
C ILE A 410 16.09 -0.42 -4.46
N SER A 411 16.91 0.17 -3.60
CA SER A 411 17.01 1.64 -3.46
C SER A 411 17.43 2.30 -4.77
N GLY A 412 18.41 1.71 -5.46
CA GLY A 412 18.83 2.13 -6.81
C GLY A 412 17.66 2.13 -7.79
N LYS A 413 16.83 1.08 -7.79
CA LYS A 413 15.64 0.94 -8.63
C LYS A 413 14.56 1.97 -8.30
N VAL A 414 14.31 2.26 -7.02
CA VAL A 414 13.39 3.35 -6.60
C VAL A 414 13.85 4.68 -7.21
N PHE A 415 15.10 5.06 -6.97
CA PHE A 415 15.62 6.36 -7.38
C PHE A 415 15.77 6.47 -8.90
N SER A 416 16.21 5.41 -9.59
CA SER A 416 16.34 5.40 -11.04
C SER A 416 14.98 5.48 -11.73
N SER A 417 13.95 4.79 -11.21
CA SER A 417 12.61 4.79 -11.81
C SER A 417 11.98 6.19 -11.74
N LEU A 418 12.13 6.87 -10.60
CA LEU A 418 11.65 8.24 -10.40
C LEU A 418 12.44 9.25 -11.24
N GLY A 419 13.77 9.13 -11.25
CA GLY A 419 14.66 9.99 -12.04
C GLY A 419 14.41 9.89 -13.54
N ALA A 420 14.26 8.67 -14.07
CA ALA A 420 13.92 8.41 -15.48
C ALA A 420 12.57 9.01 -15.88
N ASN A 421 11.69 9.22 -14.90
CA ASN A 421 10.39 9.84 -15.08
C ASN A 421 10.35 11.33 -14.73
N ASN A 422 11.51 11.99 -14.61
CA ASN A 422 11.65 13.42 -14.29
C ASN A 422 10.96 13.82 -12.97
N ILE A 423 10.98 12.93 -11.97
CA ILE A 423 10.44 13.19 -10.64
C ILE A 423 11.60 13.52 -9.71
N ASN A 424 11.64 14.77 -9.25
CA ASN A 424 12.67 15.21 -8.31
C ASN A 424 12.35 14.78 -6.88
N ILE A 425 13.35 14.24 -6.18
CA ILE A 425 13.25 13.81 -4.78
C ILE A 425 13.81 14.92 -3.90
N ARG A 426 13.04 15.35 -2.90
CA ARG A 426 13.39 16.44 -1.99
C ARG A 426 14.10 15.96 -0.74
N ALA A 427 13.66 14.83 -0.21
CA ALA A 427 14.27 14.23 0.96
C ALA A 427 14.12 12.72 0.91
N ILE A 428 15.05 12.03 1.58
CA ILE A 428 15.14 10.57 1.65
C ILE A 428 15.37 10.20 3.11
N ALA A 429 14.66 9.17 3.58
CA ALA A 429 14.92 8.50 4.83
C ALA A 429 14.87 6.98 4.62
N GLN A 430 15.89 6.30 5.11
CA GLN A 430 15.97 4.84 5.15
C GLN A 430 16.56 4.46 6.50
N GLY A 431 15.77 3.71 7.29
CA GLY A 431 16.15 3.30 8.64
C GLY A 431 17.08 2.09 8.68
N ALA A 432 17.65 1.78 9.85
CA ALA A 432 18.58 0.66 10.04
C ALA A 432 17.96 -0.74 9.83
N SER A 433 16.63 -0.85 9.95
CA SER A 433 15.88 -2.07 9.63
C SER A 433 15.64 -2.24 8.13
N GLU A 434 15.82 -1.16 7.34
CA GLU A 434 15.58 -1.06 5.90
C GLU A 434 14.30 -1.75 5.42
N ARG A 435 13.25 -1.81 6.25
CA ARG A 435 11.93 -2.32 5.86
C ARG A 435 11.07 -1.29 5.13
N ASN A 436 11.51 -0.03 5.16
CA ASN A 436 10.92 1.05 4.38
C ASN A 436 12.01 1.91 3.73
N ILE A 437 11.71 2.41 2.53
CA ILE A 437 12.37 3.54 1.92
C ILE A 437 11.34 4.67 1.82
N SER A 438 11.55 5.73 2.58
CA SER A 438 10.69 6.89 2.61
C SER A 438 11.31 8.02 1.80
N ILE A 439 10.53 8.61 0.89
CA ILE A 439 10.94 9.74 0.07
C ILE A 439 9.90 10.85 0.15
N ILE A 440 10.35 12.09 -0.01
CA ILE A 440 9.45 13.24 -0.14
C ILE A 440 9.60 13.85 -1.53
N ILE A 441 8.46 14.09 -2.18
CA ILE A 441 8.38 14.66 -3.52
C ILE A 441 7.34 15.78 -3.56
N ASP A 442 7.39 16.60 -4.60
CA ASP A 442 6.37 17.60 -4.92
C ASP A 442 5.03 16.92 -5.19
N LYS A 443 3.95 17.41 -4.55
CA LYS A 443 2.60 16.85 -4.62
C LYS A 443 2.09 16.70 -6.04
N LYS A 444 2.47 17.58 -6.97
CA LYS A 444 2.02 17.49 -8.37
C LYS A 444 2.45 16.18 -9.06
N ASN A 445 3.47 15.51 -8.54
CA ASN A 445 4.04 14.29 -9.11
C ASN A 445 3.51 13.00 -8.44
N VAL A 446 2.63 13.08 -7.44
CA VAL A 446 2.20 11.91 -6.64
C VAL A 446 1.69 10.75 -7.48
N SER A 447 0.72 11.00 -8.37
CA SER A 447 0.14 9.94 -9.20
C SER A 447 1.17 9.32 -10.13
N LYS A 448 2.03 10.16 -10.75
CA LYS A 448 3.09 9.68 -11.63
C LYS A 448 4.11 8.83 -10.87
N ALA A 449 4.52 9.27 -9.68
CA ALA A 449 5.50 8.59 -8.84
C ALA A 449 4.99 7.22 -8.38
N ILE A 450 3.77 7.15 -7.84
CA ILE A 450 3.21 5.89 -7.35
C ILE A 450 2.99 4.90 -8.50
N ASN A 451 2.45 5.35 -9.65
CA ASN A 451 2.29 4.47 -10.82
C ASN A 451 3.66 4.00 -11.35
N THR A 452 4.64 4.89 -11.48
CA THR A 452 6.00 4.54 -11.93
C THR A 452 6.66 3.51 -11.02
N LEU A 453 6.56 3.70 -9.70
CA LEU A 453 7.10 2.76 -8.73
C LEU A 453 6.34 1.44 -8.78
N HIS A 454 5.01 1.48 -8.89
CA HIS A 454 4.19 0.29 -8.96
C HIS A 454 4.50 -0.54 -10.21
N GLU A 455 4.56 0.08 -11.38
CA GLU A 455 5.02 -0.54 -12.63
C GLU A 455 6.43 -1.13 -12.48
N SER A 456 7.33 -0.40 -11.82
CA SER A 456 8.70 -0.87 -11.62
C SER A 456 8.76 -2.14 -10.76
N PHE A 457 7.95 -2.26 -9.71
CA PHE A 457 8.03 -3.34 -8.72
C PHE A 457 7.04 -4.49 -8.91
N PHE A 458 5.83 -4.22 -9.41
CA PHE A 458 4.71 -5.18 -9.40
C PHE A 458 4.20 -5.53 -10.80
N GLU A 459 4.51 -4.73 -11.81
CA GLU A 459 4.26 -5.17 -13.18
C GLU A 459 5.40 -6.08 -13.62
N ALA A 460 5.03 -7.20 -14.26
CA ALA A 460 6.01 -8.01 -14.95
C ALA A 460 6.66 -7.11 -15.99
N GLN A 461 7.92 -6.72 -15.76
CA GLN A 461 8.74 -6.03 -16.75
C GLN A 461 9.06 -7.04 -17.87
N VAL A 462 8.05 -7.39 -18.65
CA VAL A 462 8.22 -8.21 -19.84
C VAL A 462 8.99 -7.33 -20.82
N LYS A 463 10.29 -7.57 -20.92
CA LYS A 463 11.15 -6.85 -21.84
C LYS A 463 10.74 -7.24 -23.25
N GLU A 464 10.22 -6.27 -23.99
CA GLU A 464 9.91 -6.44 -25.39
C GLU A 464 11.17 -6.30 -26.23
N LEU A 465 11.44 -7.28 -27.10
CA LEU A 465 12.49 -7.24 -28.11
C LEU A 465 11.83 -7.12 -29.49
N ASN A 466 12.28 -6.17 -30.31
CA ASN A 466 11.71 -5.90 -31.63
C ASN A 466 12.69 -6.36 -32.72
N LEU A 467 12.37 -7.44 -33.43
CA LEU A 467 13.24 -8.08 -34.40
C LEU A 467 12.95 -7.62 -35.83
N PHE A 468 14.03 -7.30 -36.55
CA PHE A 468 14.07 -7.04 -37.98
C PHE A 468 14.91 -8.12 -38.63
N VAL A 469 14.27 -9.12 -39.24
CA VAL A 469 14.93 -10.38 -39.65
C VAL A 469 15.18 -10.40 -41.15
N THR A 470 16.42 -10.66 -41.56
CA THR A 470 16.75 -10.96 -42.96
C THR A 470 17.27 -12.39 -43.08
N GLY A 471 16.88 -13.08 -44.16
CA GLY A 471 17.25 -14.48 -44.37
C GLY A 471 16.28 -15.47 -43.75
N VAL A 472 14.99 -15.38 -44.09
CA VAL A 472 13.94 -16.34 -43.69
C VAL A 472 13.95 -17.66 -44.48
N GLY A 473 15.14 -18.13 -44.89
CA GLY A 473 15.35 -19.44 -45.52
C GLY A 473 15.35 -20.57 -44.47
N ASN A 474 16.17 -21.61 -44.69
CA ASN A 474 16.22 -22.77 -43.79
C ASN A 474 16.49 -22.42 -42.31
N VAL A 475 17.45 -21.54 -42.05
CA VAL A 475 17.80 -21.13 -40.67
C VAL A 475 16.77 -20.14 -40.11
N GLY A 476 16.42 -19.11 -40.87
CA GLY A 476 15.48 -18.09 -40.40
C GLY A 476 14.06 -18.63 -40.15
N SER A 477 13.57 -19.56 -40.97
CA SER A 477 12.27 -20.21 -40.74
C SER A 477 12.24 -20.99 -39.42
N LYS A 478 13.32 -21.73 -39.11
CA LYS A 478 13.45 -22.43 -37.82
C LYS A 478 13.57 -21.50 -36.63
N LEU A 479 14.23 -20.35 -36.78
CA LEU A 479 14.24 -19.31 -35.75
C LEU A 479 12.82 -18.78 -35.49
N LEU A 480 12.06 -18.46 -36.54
CA LEU A 480 10.68 -17.95 -36.39
C LEU A 480 9.76 -18.99 -35.73
N GLU A 481 9.86 -20.26 -36.13
CA GLU A 481 9.12 -21.38 -35.52
C GLU A 481 9.46 -21.57 -34.03
N GLN A 482 10.74 -21.44 -33.66
CA GLN A 482 11.14 -21.53 -32.25
C GLN A 482 10.62 -20.36 -31.43
N ILE A 483 10.67 -19.14 -31.98
CA ILE A 483 10.12 -17.95 -31.30
C ILE A 483 8.63 -18.15 -31.04
N ASP A 484 7.87 -18.58 -32.05
CA ASP A 484 6.43 -18.82 -31.94
C ASP A 484 6.12 -19.85 -30.85
N ASN A 485 6.73 -21.05 -30.94
CA ASN A 485 6.52 -22.16 -30.02
C ASN A 485 6.97 -21.88 -28.57
N GLN A 486 7.90 -20.96 -28.35
CA GLN A 486 8.43 -20.65 -27.02
C GLN A 486 7.85 -19.36 -26.43
N THR A 487 6.92 -18.68 -27.10
CA THR A 487 6.39 -17.38 -26.67
C THR A 487 5.93 -17.38 -25.20
N ASP A 488 5.07 -18.33 -24.83
CA ASP A 488 4.54 -18.42 -23.46
C ASP A 488 5.65 -18.71 -22.45
N TYR A 489 6.55 -19.65 -22.76
CA TYR A 489 7.69 -19.99 -21.92
C TYR A 489 8.60 -18.77 -21.67
N LEU A 490 8.91 -18.00 -22.73
CA LEU A 490 9.76 -16.81 -22.64
C LEU A 490 9.10 -15.70 -21.81
N ILE A 491 7.79 -15.51 -21.92
CA ILE A 491 7.05 -14.51 -21.13
C ILE A 491 6.96 -14.92 -19.66
N GLU A 492 6.64 -16.18 -19.40
CA GLU A 492 6.44 -16.69 -18.04
C GLU A 492 7.74 -16.81 -17.26
N ASN A 493 8.78 -17.39 -17.87
CA ASN A 493 10.01 -17.79 -17.17
C ASN A 493 11.13 -16.77 -17.33
N LEU A 494 11.22 -16.10 -18.49
CA LEU A 494 12.30 -15.14 -18.77
C LEU A 494 11.84 -13.68 -18.81
N ARG A 495 10.53 -13.42 -18.65
CA ARG A 495 9.94 -12.09 -18.80
C ARG A 495 10.38 -11.41 -20.10
N LEU A 496 10.38 -12.17 -21.20
CA LEU A 496 10.78 -11.68 -22.52
C LEU A 496 9.64 -11.87 -23.51
N LYS A 497 9.30 -10.81 -24.23
CA LYS A 497 8.33 -10.85 -25.34
C LYS A 497 9.04 -10.48 -26.63
N ILE A 498 9.21 -11.45 -27.51
CA ILE A 498 9.86 -11.25 -28.80
C ILE A 498 8.79 -10.88 -29.83
N ARG A 499 9.01 -9.78 -30.54
CA ARG A 499 8.11 -9.25 -31.58
C ARG A 499 8.86 -9.20 -32.89
N VAL A 500 8.42 -9.93 -33.91
CA VAL A 500 9.00 -9.82 -35.26
C VAL A 500 8.23 -8.77 -36.03
N ILE A 501 8.91 -7.67 -36.38
CA ILE A 501 8.29 -6.47 -36.96
C ILE A 501 8.42 -6.44 -38.49
N ALA A 502 9.56 -6.91 -39.00
CA ALA A 502 9.82 -6.96 -40.43
C ALA A 502 10.66 -8.18 -40.78
N ILE A 503 10.39 -8.76 -41.95
CA ILE A 503 11.11 -9.90 -42.50
C ILE A 503 11.52 -9.67 -43.96
N SER A 504 12.64 -10.24 -44.39
CA SER A 504 13.12 -10.14 -45.77
C SER A 504 13.77 -11.45 -46.24
N ASN A 505 13.48 -11.83 -47.49
CA ASN A 505 14.22 -12.86 -48.22
C ASN A 505 14.96 -12.24 -49.42
N SER A 506 15.51 -13.05 -50.33
CA SER A 506 16.27 -12.55 -51.49
C SER A 506 15.42 -11.86 -52.57
N LYS A 507 14.08 -11.97 -52.52
CA LYS A 507 13.15 -11.48 -53.55
C LYS A 507 12.15 -10.45 -53.03
N LYS A 508 11.59 -10.69 -51.84
CA LYS A 508 10.49 -9.94 -51.23
C LYS A 508 10.80 -9.62 -49.77
N MET A 509 10.11 -8.61 -49.25
CA MET A 509 10.15 -8.25 -47.83
C MET A 509 8.79 -7.77 -47.33
N VAL A 510 8.59 -7.83 -46.03
CA VAL A 510 7.42 -7.30 -45.34
C VAL A 510 7.90 -6.25 -44.35
N LEU A 511 7.35 -5.04 -44.46
CA LEU A 511 7.68 -3.91 -43.59
C LEU A 511 6.49 -3.59 -42.70
N GLY A 512 6.37 -4.29 -41.56
CA GLY A 512 5.30 -4.08 -40.59
C GLY A 512 5.61 -2.96 -39.60
N THR A 513 4.58 -2.43 -38.93
CA THR A 513 4.69 -1.52 -37.78
C THR A 513 4.48 -2.25 -36.46
N ASP A 514 3.74 -3.37 -36.48
CA ASP A 514 3.36 -4.17 -35.34
C ASP A 514 3.94 -5.59 -35.42
N ALA A 515 3.73 -6.39 -34.38
CA ALA A 515 4.21 -7.77 -34.38
C ALA A 515 3.44 -8.60 -35.41
N MET A 516 4.17 -9.32 -36.26
CA MET A 516 3.62 -10.26 -37.21
C MET A 516 3.11 -11.52 -36.52
N GLU A 517 2.02 -12.10 -37.04
CA GLU A 517 1.58 -13.44 -36.67
C GLU A 517 2.54 -14.48 -37.26
N LEU A 518 3.37 -15.08 -36.39
CA LEU A 518 4.45 -15.96 -36.83
C LEU A 518 3.93 -17.28 -37.41
N SER A 519 2.77 -17.77 -37.01
CA SER A 519 2.17 -18.97 -37.61
C SER A 519 1.88 -18.82 -39.12
N GLN A 520 1.82 -17.58 -39.64
CA GLN A 520 1.47 -17.25 -41.04
C GLN A 520 2.55 -16.42 -41.76
N TRP A 521 3.79 -16.36 -41.23
CA TRP A 521 4.83 -15.47 -41.74
C TRP A 521 5.16 -15.70 -43.23
N ASP A 522 5.06 -16.95 -43.69
CA ASP A 522 5.37 -17.37 -45.06
C ASP A 522 4.35 -16.84 -46.06
N THR A 523 3.07 -16.99 -45.75
CA THR A 523 1.94 -16.49 -46.53
C THR A 523 1.99 -14.97 -46.62
N ILE A 524 2.22 -14.28 -45.50
CA ILE A 524 2.35 -12.81 -45.44
C ILE A 524 3.51 -12.33 -46.34
N LEU A 525 4.61 -13.08 -46.40
CA LEU A 525 5.75 -12.75 -47.26
C LEU A 525 5.48 -13.02 -48.74
N GLU A 526 4.77 -14.10 -49.06
CA GLU A 526 4.37 -14.45 -50.42
C GLU A 526 3.39 -13.45 -51.01
N GLU A 527 2.45 -12.93 -50.20
CA GLU A 527 1.48 -11.92 -50.60
C GLU A 527 2.09 -10.52 -50.70
N SER A 528 3.26 -10.28 -50.10
CA SER A 528 3.91 -8.97 -50.20
C SER A 528 4.28 -8.61 -51.64
N GLU A 529 3.88 -7.40 -52.05
CA GLU A 529 4.29 -6.77 -53.31
C GLU A 529 5.64 -6.05 -53.20
N THR A 530 6.18 -5.92 -51.98
CA THR A 530 7.40 -5.15 -51.73
C THR A 530 8.62 -6.00 -52.06
N LYS A 531 9.38 -5.56 -53.08
CA LYS A 531 10.66 -6.20 -53.46
C LYS A 531 11.71 -6.01 -52.36
N ALA A 532 12.54 -7.04 -52.16
CA ALA A 532 13.63 -6.98 -51.20
C ALA A 532 14.60 -5.84 -51.55
N ASN A 533 14.81 -4.93 -50.60
CA ASN A 533 15.71 -3.79 -50.76
C ASN A 533 16.37 -3.46 -49.42
N VAL A 534 17.70 -3.49 -49.40
CA VAL A 534 18.52 -3.35 -48.19
C VAL A 534 18.37 -1.97 -47.55
N ASP A 535 18.42 -0.91 -48.36
CA ASP A 535 18.29 0.46 -47.87
C ASP A 535 16.91 0.74 -47.31
N LEU A 536 15.87 0.28 -48.01
CA LEU A 536 14.49 0.48 -47.59
C LEU A 536 14.18 -0.30 -46.29
N PHE A 537 14.75 -1.49 -46.11
CA PHE A 537 14.62 -2.26 -44.87
C PHE A 537 15.31 -1.56 -43.69
N PHE A 538 16.52 -1.03 -43.89
CA PHE A 538 17.24 -0.25 -42.88
C PHE A 538 16.51 1.04 -42.51
N GLU A 539 16.09 1.83 -43.50
CA GLU A 539 15.39 3.09 -43.24
C GLU A 539 14.05 2.85 -42.54
N HIS A 540 13.36 1.73 -42.83
CA HIS A 540 12.16 1.34 -42.09
C HIS A 540 12.45 1.04 -40.61
N ALA A 541 13.45 0.21 -40.32
CA ALA A 541 13.84 -0.12 -38.95
C ALA A 541 14.26 1.14 -38.16
N LYS A 542 15.04 2.01 -38.80
CA LYS A 542 15.48 3.29 -38.23
C LYS A 542 14.32 4.25 -38.00
N LYS A 543 13.37 4.34 -38.95
CA LYS A 543 12.19 5.23 -38.85
C LYS A 543 11.28 4.83 -37.70
N LEU A 544 11.09 3.52 -37.46
CA LEU A 544 10.26 3.03 -36.37
C LEU A 544 10.87 3.31 -35.00
N ASN A 545 12.21 3.30 -34.89
CA ASN A 545 12.96 3.66 -33.68
C ASN A 545 12.42 2.97 -32.41
N LEU A 546 12.06 1.69 -32.52
CA LEU A 546 11.49 0.93 -31.41
C LEU A 546 12.57 0.64 -30.36
N ARG A 547 12.19 0.70 -29.07
CA ARG A 547 13.07 0.29 -27.97
C ARG A 547 13.52 -1.17 -28.15
N ASN A 548 14.75 -1.50 -27.73
CA ASN A 548 15.32 -2.85 -27.82
C ASN A 548 15.21 -3.47 -29.23
N SER A 549 15.47 -2.66 -30.26
CA SER A 549 15.49 -3.14 -31.65
C SER A 549 16.73 -3.98 -31.93
N ILE A 550 16.52 -5.11 -32.60
CA ILE A 550 17.57 -6.04 -33.01
C ILE A 550 17.41 -6.37 -34.48
N PHE A 551 18.46 -6.15 -35.25
CA PHE A 551 18.62 -6.66 -36.60
C PHE A 551 19.19 -8.07 -36.56
N VAL A 552 18.51 -9.02 -37.21
CA VAL A 552 18.89 -10.43 -37.25
C VAL A 552 19.28 -10.81 -38.67
N ASP A 553 20.54 -11.20 -38.88
CA ASP A 553 21.03 -11.71 -40.16
C ASP A 553 21.23 -13.23 -40.14
N ASN A 554 20.30 -13.93 -40.80
CA ASN A 554 20.31 -15.38 -41.02
C ASN A 554 20.75 -15.76 -42.45
N THR A 555 21.40 -14.85 -43.17
CA THR A 555 21.88 -15.06 -44.54
C THR A 555 23.34 -15.52 -44.59
N ALA A 556 23.81 -15.85 -45.79
CA ALA A 556 25.24 -15.98 -46.11
C ALA A 556 25.70 -14.85 -47.07
N SER A 557 25.09 -13.66 -46.95
CA SER A 557 25.30 -12.55 -47.88
C SER A 557 26.37 -11.58 -47.38
N GLU A 558 27.41 -11.35 -48.20
CA GLU A 558 28.41 -10.31 -47.92
C GLU A 558 27.79 -8.90 -47.97
N VAL A 559 26.80 -8.69 -48.82
CA VAL A 559 26.11 -7.40 -48.95
C VAL A 559 25.40 -7.04 -47.65
N ILE A 560 24.72 -8.01 -47.01
CA ILE A 560 24.04 -7.79 -45.74
C ILE A 560 25.03 -7.59 -44.59
N ALA A 561 26.13 -8.37 -44.58
CA ALA A 561 27.18 -8.26 -43.58
C ALA A 561 27.82 -6.84 -43.53
N LYS A 562 27.91 -6.16 -44.67
CA LYS A 562 28.44 -4.78 -44.75
C LYS A 562 27.53 -3.73 -44.10
N GLU A 563 26.25 -4.05 -43.86
CA GLU A 563 25.27 -3.12 -43.28
C GLU A 563 25.33 -3.04 -41.75
N TYR A 564 26.03 -3.95 -41.06
CA TYR A 564 25.99 -4.04 -39.59
C TYR A 564 26.40 -2.74 -38.90
N ALA A 565 27.39 -2.03 -39.46
CA ALA A 565 27.81 -0.75 -38.93
C ALA A 565 26.68 0.29 -38.96
N ARG A 566 25.80 0.28 -39.96
CA ARG A 566 24.66 1.21 -40.05
C ARG A 566 23.65 0.95 -38.94
N TYR A 567 23.31 -0.31 -38.67
CA TYR A 567 22.39 -0.67 -37.58
C TYR A 567 22.99 -0.32 -36.20
N LEU A 568 24.23 -0.72 -35.93
CA LEU A 568 24.89 -0.45 -34.65
C LEU A 568 25.07 1.05 -34.39
N ASN A 569 25.36 1.86 -35.42
CA ASN A 569 25.45 3.33 -35.28
C ASN A 569 24.09 4.00 -34.97
N ASN A 570 22.97 3.31 -35.17
CA ASN A 570 21.62 3.81 -34.91
C ASN A 570 20.95 3.12 -33.71
N ASN A 571 21.77 2.62 -32.76
CA ASN A 571 21.31 1.95 -31.55
C ASN A 571 20.48 0.66 -31.78
N ILE A 572 20.65 0.01 -32.93
CA ILE A 572 20.00 -1.27 -33.25
C ILE A 572 21.04 -2.38 -33.07
N GLY A 573 20.77 -3.31 -32.14
CA GLY A 573 21.63 -4.46 -31.91
C GLY A 573 21.72 -5.36 -33.14
N VAL A 574 22.84 -6.06 -33.33
CA VAL A 574 23.02 -7.01 -34.44
C VAL A 574 23.25 -8.40 -33.86
N VAL A 575 22.41 -9.34 -34.27
CA VAL A 575 22.54 -10.78 -33.99
C VAL A 575 22.66 -11.52 -35.31
N THR A 576 23.64 -12.39 -35.47
CA THR A 576 23.87 -13.02 -36.77
C THR A 576 24.49 -14.41 -36.71
N CYS A 577 24.07 -15.28 -37.62
CA CYS A 577 24.78 -16.53 -37.93
C CYS A 577 25.66 -16.44 -39.19
N ASN A 578 25.75 -15.25 -39.80
CA ASN A 578 26.56 -14.98 -40.98
C ASN A 578 28.02 -14.76 -40.58
N LYS A 579 28.88 -15.73 -40.92
CA LYS A 579 30.32 -15.70 -40.60
C LYS A 579 31.12 -14.61 -41.33
N ILE A 580 30.57 -14.00 -42.39
CA ILE A 580 31.35 -13.13 -43.29
C ILE A 580 31.90 -11.91 -42.55
N ALA A 581 31.07 -11.20 -41.76
CA ALA A 581 31.54 -10.02 -41.02
C ALA A 581 32.56 -10.34 -39.91
N ALA A 582 32.45 -11.52 -39.29
CA ALA A 582 33.35 -11.96 -38.23
C ALA A 582 34.68 -12.50 -38.77
N ALA A 583 34.69 -13.01 -40.01
CA ALA A 583 35.87 -13.51 -40.72
C ALA A 583 36.47 -12.50 -41.72
N ASP A 584 35.96 -11.26 -41.74
CA ASP A 584 36.44 -10.17 -42.59
C ASP A 584 37.81 -9.63 -42.10
N ALA A 585 38.37 -8.66 -42.82
CA ALA A 585 39.58 -7.95 -42.43
C ALA A 585 39.48 -7.46 -40.97
N LEU A 586 40.52 -7.72 -40.18
CA LEU A 586 40.58 -7.42 -38.74
C LEU A 586 40.14 -5.99 -38.40
N ASN A 587 40.48 -5.02 -39.24
CA ASN A 587 40.09 -3.62 -39.07
C ASN A 587 38.57 -3.42 -39.07
N ASN A 588 37.82 -4.12 -39.92
CA ASN A 588 36.36 -4.02 -39.97
C ASN A 588 35.74 -4.63 -38.71
N TYR A 589 36.20 -5.82 -38.30
CA TYR A 589 35.74 -6.47 -37.06
C TYR A 589 35.97 -5.59 -35.82
N LEU A 590 37.18 -5.03 -35.66
CA LEU A 590 37.50 -4.12 -34.57
C LEU A 590 36.64 -2.87 -34.60
N ASN A 591 36.34 -2.35 -35.78
CA ASN A 591 35.43 -1.22 -35.95
C ASN A 591 34.01 -1.55 -35.47
N LEU A 592 33.45 -2.70 -35.86
CA LEU A 592 32.13 -3.14 -35.40
C LEU A 592 32.07 -3.29 -33.87
N LYS A 593 33.09 -3.91 -33.25
CA LYS A 593 33.18 -4.01 -31.79
C LYS A 593 33.32 -2.63 -31.11
N LYS A 594 34.05 -1.69 -31.72
CA LYS A 594 34.16 -0.32 -31.23
C LYS A 594 32.83 0.43 -31.30
N ILE A 595 32.10 0.32 -32.41
CA ILE A 595 30.77 0.93 -32.59
C ILE A 595 29.80 0.34 -31.57
N SER A 596 29.75 -0.98 -31.44
CA SER A 596 28.92 -1.69 -30.45
C SER A 596 29.13 -1.16 -29.02
N ARG A 597 30.39 -0.99 -28.59
CA ARG A 597 30.71 -0.41 -27.27
C ARG A 597 30.34 1.06 -27.16
N LYS A 598 30.59 1.86 -28.21
CA LYS A 598 30.33 3.30 -28.22
C LYS A 598 28.83 3.63 -28.10
N TYR A 599 27.98 2.86 -28.76
CA TYR A 599 26.53 3.08 -28.84
C TYR A 599 25.72 2.14 -27.93
N GLY A 600 26.39 1.32 -27.10
CA GLY A 600 25.72 0.39 -26.18
C GLY A 600 24.84 -0.66 -26.88
N SER A 601 25.08 -0.92 -28.16
CA SER A 601 24.28 -1.84 -28.98
C SER A 601 25.00 -3.18 -29.12
N PRO A 602 24.38 -4.30 -28.70
CA PRO A 602 25.04 -5.61 -28.77
C PRO A 602 25.40 -6.01 -30.20
N TYR A 603 26.61 -6.50 -30.41
CA TYR A 603 27.02 -7.22 -31.62
C TYR A 603 27.36 -8.67 -31.25
N LEU A 604 26.38 -9.56 -31.45
CA LEU A 604 26.42 -10.97 -31.10
C LEU A 604 26.46 -11.80 -32.39
N PHE A 605 27.32 -12.80 -32.43
CA PHE A 605 27.45 -13.67 -33.59
C PHE A 605 27.82 -15.07 -33.15
N GLU A 606 27.32 -16.06 -33.90
CA GLU A 606 27.57 -17.46 -33.61
C GLU A 606 27.53 -18.26 -34.91
N THR A 607 28.55 -19.08 -35.16
CA THR A 607 28.64 -19.84 -36.41
C THR A 607 27.98 -21.20 -36.26
N ASN A 608 27.10 -21.57 -37.19
CA ASN A 608 26.55 -22.91 -37.25
C ASN A 608 27.51 -23.92 -37.92
N VAL A 609 27.57 -25.14 -37.39
CA VAL A 609 28.20 -26.28 -38.07
C VAL A 609 27.12 -27.00 -38.89
N GLY A 610 27.36 -27.21 -40.19
CA GLY A 610 26.52 -28.08 -41.04
C GLY A 610 25.11 -27.58 -41.36
N ALA A 611 24.89 -26.25 -41.44
CA ALA A 611 23.57 -25.63 -41.67
C ALA A 611 22.50 -25.94 -40.61
N GLY A 612 22.91 -26.38 -39.41
CA GLY A 612 22.04 -26.48 -38.24
C GLY A 612 21.73 -25.12 -37.60
N LEU A 613 20.86 -25.14 -36.59
CA LEU A 613 20.67 -24.01 -35.68
C LEU A 613 22.00 -23.66 -34.99
N PRO A 614 22.31 -22.37 -34.76
CA PRO A 614 23.51 -21.99 -34.02
C PRO A 614 23.51 -22.69 -32.65
N ILE A 615 24.66 -23.28 -32.30
CA ILE A 615 24.88 -23.83 -30.97
C ILE A 615 25.01 -22.61 -30.06
N ILE A 616 23.89 -22.17 -29.47
CA ILE A 616 23.88 -21.13 -28.43
C ILE A 616 24.98 -21.49 -27.44
N ASP A 617 25.96 -20.62 -27.27
CA ASP A 617 27.09 -20.83 -26.38
C ASP A 617 26.56 -21.11 -24.97
N THR A 618 26.50 -22.40 -24.64
CA THR A 618 26.69 -22.90 -23.31
C THR A 618 28.14 -22.62 -22.94
N LEU A 619 28.41 -21.55 -22.18
CA LEU A 619 29.40 -21.47 -21.10
C LEU A 619 29.56 -20.01 -20.58
N ASN A 620 28.95 -19.76 -19.42
CA ASN A 620 29.14 -18.66 -18.44
C ASN A 620 28.65 -17.25 -18.78
#